data_AF-A0A1I2R1L8-F1
#
_entry.id   AF-A0A1I2R1L8-F1
#
_cell.length_a   1.000
_cell.length_b   1.000
_cell.length_c   1.000
_cell.angle_alpha   90.00
_cell.angle_beta   90.00
_cell.angle_gamma   90.00
#
_symmetry.space_group_name_H-M   'P 1'
#
loop_
_entity.id
_entity.type
_entity.pdbx_description
1 polymer ?
#
loop_
_entity_poly.entity_id
_entity_poly.type
_entity_poly.pdbx_seq_one_letter_code
_entity_poly.pdbx_strand_id
1 'polypeptide(L)'
;MSYQALYRVWRPQTFEDLVGQDMITKTLKNALATKQTTHAYLFAGPRGTGKTSCAKLFAKALNCPNQVNGDPCNECEICKAITAGRLNDVIEIDAASNNGVEEIRDIRDKVKYAPTQADYKVYIIDEVHMLSTSAFNALLKTLEEPPANVVFILATTDPHKIPATIISRTQRFDFKRITSGAILERMEYILKQKQFEYDEKALNVIARAAEGGMRDALSILDQVLSFGDNEVTLDNALLVTGSVTRENLIKYLSQVQNHETVAGLQTIHAILDEGKDAKRLLEDLINCCRDLLLYKQAPEMLEQTGSVMIDDEFKDMAEKSNPETLYRYIDTLNEQQENMRYSMHQSVYLEVLTVKLAKIDGKERKTSVQSLQTSPETLNELNDLQRQIKELKDQVKNLLGKSDRGFSGEKTSRPAKKAVQHYEIKIDVASIYRILGSATKIDKNRFSDCMNDILSTLNVSSKAMFKMCEIEAAGPEGIILSFNNEFICGRIINEERVRDEFENSVGRIYGDAKKIVYVPKNRWLNIRQEYIKQMRSGTIPKDAAEIPSDQTKEHEDDIVQEAEDIFGKDLIEIKED
;
A
#
# COMPACT_ATOMS: atom_id res chain seq x y z
N MET A 1 15.91 -29.42 25.61
CA MET A 1 15.91 -28.93 24.22
C MET A 1 15.40 -27.50 24.24
N SER A 2 15.98 -26.59 23.44
CA SER A 2 15.46 -25.22 23.35
C SER A 2 14.03 -25.25 22.79
N TYR A 3 13.11 -24.53 23.42
CA TYR A 3 11.76 -24.34 22.90
C TYR A 3 11.81 -23.85 21.44
N GLN A 4 11.09 -24.53 20.55
CA GLN A 4 10.93 -24.10 19.15
C GLN A 4 9.47 -23.75 18.92
N ALA A 5 9.24 -22.53 18.42
CA ALA A 5 7.91 -22.02 18.11
C ALA A 5 7.15 -22.94 17.14
N LEU A 6 5.84 -23.13 17.39
CA LEU A 6 4.98 -24.02 16.60
C LEU A 6 5.05 -23.78 15.10
N TYR A 7 5.04 -22.53 14.63
CA TYR A 7 5.07 -22.21 13.21
C TYR A 7 6.35 -22.67 12.49
N ARG A 8 7.45 -22.91 13.23
CA ARG A 8 8.70 -23.47 12.68
C ARG A 8 8.67 -24.99 12.66
N VAL A 9 8.24 -25.61 13.76
CA VAL A 9 8.18 -27.07 13.92
C VAL A 9 7.16 -27.68 12.95
N TRP A 10 6.01 -27.03 12.79
CA TRP A 10 4.90 -27.50 11.96
C TRP A 10 4.90 -26.90 10.55
N ARG A 11 6.06 -26.42 10.08
CA ARG A 11 6.20 -25.96 8.71
C ARG A 11 5.96 -27.15 7.75
N PRO A 12 5.09 -27.02 6.73
CA PRO A 12 4.75 -28.10 5.81
C PRO A 12 5.97 -28.87 5.29
N GLN A 13 5.93 -30.20 5.34
CA GLN A 13 6.98 -31.07 4.79
C GLN A 13 6.55 -31.80 3.52
N THR A 14 5.25 -31.86 3.23
CA THR A 14 4.67 -32.37 1.98
C THR A 14 3.70 -31.34 1.39
N PHE A 15 3.27 -31.54 0.14
CA PHE A 15 2.30 -30.62 -0.48
C PHE A 15 0.91 -30.73 0.14
N GLU A 16 0.60 -31.89 0.74
CA GLU A 16 -0.66 -32.15 1.44
C GLU A 16 -0.75 -31.39 2.78
N ASP A 17 0.39 -31.09 3.41
CA ASP A 17 0.43 -30.24 4.61
C ASP A 17 0.10 -28.77 4.31
N LEU A 18 0.07 -28.35 3.04
CA LEU A 18 -0.18 -26.95 2.66
C LEU A 18 -1.68 -26.66 2.63
N VAL A 19 -2.18 -26.20 3.78
CA VAL A 19 -3.61 -25.93 4.01
C VAL A 19 -4.17 -24.84 3.08
N GLY A 20 -5.30 -25.14 2.42
CA GLY A 20 -6.11 -24.17 1.68
C GLY A 20 -5.58 -23.76 0.29
N GLN A 21 -4.61 -24.49 -0.27
CA GLN A 21 -3.98 -24.16 -1.56
C GLN A 21 -4.04 -25.30 -2.59
N ASP A 22 -5.11 -26.10 -2.60
CA ASP A 22 -5.22 -27.37 -3.34
C ASP A 22 -4.94 -27.26 -4.84
N MET A 23 -5.40 -26.18 -5.48
CA MET A 23 -5.17 -25.98 -6.92
C MET A 23 -3.69 -25.72 -7.22
N ILE A 24 -3.01 -24.96 -6.37
CA ILE A 24 -1.59 -24.62 -6.51
C ILE A 24 -0.75 -25.87 -6.26
N THR A 25 -1.01 -26.59 -5.17
CA THR A 25 -0.28 -27.82 -4.81
C THR A 25 -0.40 -28.87 -5.91
N LYS A 26 -1.61 -29.10 -6.42
CA LYS A 26 -1.86 -30.05 -7.53
C LYS A 26 -1.10 -29.66 -8.79
N THR A 27 -1.10 -28.38 -9.15
CA THR A 27 -0.42 -27.90 -10.37
C THR A 27 1.10 -28.06 -10.26
N LEU A 28 1.69 -27.70 -9.11
CA LEU A 28 3.12 -27.85 -8.86
C LEU A 28 3.54 -29.33 -8.80
N LYS A 29 2.77 -30.18 -8.11
CA LYS A 29 3.00 -31.64 -8.08
C LYS A 29 3.00 -32.24 -9.49
N ASN A 30 2.02 -31.86 -10.31
CA ASN A 30 1.94 -32.34 -11.69
C ASN A 30 3.14 -31.91 -12.52
N ALA A 31 3.55 -30.64 -12.43
CA ALA A 31 4.73 -30.13 -13.15
C ALA A 31 6.01 -30.87 -12.76
N LEU A 32 6.18 -31.19 -11.46
CA LEU A 32 7.31 -31.98 -10.95
C LEU A 32 7.25 -33.44 -11.42
N ALA A 33 6.06 -34.04 -11.42
CA ALA A 33 5.87 -35.43 -11.85
C ALA A 33 6.09 -35.62 -13.36
N THR A 34 5.67 -34.64 -14.18
CA THR A 34 5.84 -34.67 -15.64
C THR A 34 7.19 -34.09 -16.10
N LYS A 35 8.01 -33.58 -15.18
CA LYS A 35 9.27 -32.86 -15.46
C LYS A 35 9.08 -31.66 -16.40
N GLN A 36 7.91 -31.02 -16.33
CA GLN A 36 7.56 -29.80 -17.09
C GLN A 36 7.67 -28.56 -16.19
N THR A 37 8.81 -28.39 -15.55
CA THR A 37 9.10 -27.22 -14.71
C THR A 37 9.60 -26.05 -15.56
N THR A 38 9.26 -24.82 -15.16
CA THR A 38 9.80 -23.60 -15.77
C THR A 38 11.01 -23.09 -14.98
N HIS A 39 11.72 -22.12 -15.54
CA HIS A 39 12.88 -21.47 -14.94
C HIS A 39 12.50 -20.41 -13.88
N ALA A 40 11.26 -19.91 -13.88
CA ALA A 40 10.86 -18.86 -12.96
C ALA A 40 9.39 -18.92 -12.52
N TYR A 41 9.17 -18.77 -11.21
CA TYR A 41 7.87 -18.82 -10.54
C TYR A 41 7.63 -17.54 -9.74
N LEU A 42 6.40 -17.02 -9.76
CA LEU A 42 5.97 -15.90 -8.93
C LEU A 42 4.84 -16.35 -8.02
N PHE A 43 5.13 -16.46 -6.73
CA PHE A 43 4.16 -16.78 -5.68
C PHE A 43 3.65 -15.47 -5.06
N ALA A 44 2.42 -15.11 -5.37
CA ALA A 44 1.80 -13.86 -4.92
C ALA A 44 0.65 -14.16 -3.97
N GLY A 45 0.45 -13.31 -2.95
CA GLY A 45 -0.72 -13.40 -2.08
C GLY A 45 -0.43 -12.94 -0.65
N PRO A 46 -1.46 -12.86 0.21
CA PRO A 46 -1.32 -12.32 1.56
C PRO A 46 -0.24 -13.00 2.40
N ARG A 47 0.22 -12.33 3.46
CA ARG A 47 1.17 -12.92 4.41
C ARG A 47 0.57 -14.16 5.08
N GLY A 48 1.41 -15.12 5.43
CA GLY A 48 1.00 -16.29 6.21
C GLY A 48 0.25 -17.40 5.44
N THR A 49 -0.02 -17.21 4.15
CA THR A 49 -0.72 -18.19 3.28
C THR A 49 0.15 -19.36 2.80
N GLY A 50 1.44 -19.36 3.13
CA GLY A 50 2.34 -20.48 2.86
C GLY A 50 3.29 -20.31 1.66
N LYS A 51 3.38 -19.13 1.04
CA LYS A 51 4.26 -18.85 -0.13
C LYS A 51 5.70 -19.38 0.02
N THR A 52 6.43 -18.90 1.02
CA THR A 52 7.84 -19.29 1.27
C THR A 52 7.96 -20.77 1.66
N SER A 53 6.97 -21.32 2.37
CA SER A 53 6.94 -22.74 2.69
C SER A 53 6.74 -23.61 1.44
N CYS A 54 5.84 -23.21 0.55
CA CYS A 54 5.62 -23.86 -0.74
C CYS A 54 6.85 -23.74 -1.65
N ALA A 55 7.55 -22.60 -1.63
CA ALA A 55 8.80 -22.42 -2.37
C ALA A 55 9.88 -23.41 -1.93
N LYS A 56 10.09 -23.54 -0.62
CA LYS A 56 11.04 -24.52 -0.07
C LYS A 56 10.64 -25.95 -0.38
N LEU A 57 9.36 -26.27 -0.27
CA LEU A 57 8.84 -27.59 -0.57
C LEU A 57 9.02 -27.94 -2.06
N PHE A 58 8.76 -27.00 -2.95
CA PHE A 58 8.99 -27.15 -4.38
C PHE A 58 10.47 -27.36 -4.70
N ALA A 59 11.37 -26.54 -4.12
CA ALA A 59 12.80 -26.71 -4.25
C ALA A 59 13.28 -28.08 -3.74
N LYS A 60 12.68 -28.55 -2.64
CA LYS A 60 12.96 -29.87 -2.05
C LYS A 60 12.53 -31.00 -2.98
N ALA A 61 11.32 -30.92 -3.53
CA ALA A 61 10.81 -31.93 -4.46
C ALA A 61 11.63 -31.96 -5.75
N LEU A 62 11.90 -30.79 -6.36
CA LEU A 62 12.67 -30.64 -7.59
C LEU A 62 14.06 -31.31 -7.52
N ASN A 63 14.72 -31.20 -6.37
CA ASN A 63 16.06 -31.76 -6.15
C ASN A 63 16.03 -33.15 -5.46
N CYS A 64 14.87 -33.74 -5.22
CA CYS A 64 14.77 -35.01 -4.52
C CYS A 64 15.00 -36.19 -5.50
N PRO A 65 16.05 -37.01 -5.31
CA PRO A 65 16.32 -38.15 -6.18
C PRO A 65 15.24 -39.26 -6.05
N ASN A 66 14.58 -39.31 -4.89
CA ASN A 66 13.55 -40.31 -4.57
C ASN A 66 12.14 -39.69 -4.60
N GLN A 67 11.92 -38.67 -5.44
CA GLN A 67 10.61 -38.00 -5.54
C GLN A 67 9.54 -39.00 -6.00
N VAL A 68 8.36 -38.97 -5.35
CA VAL A 68 7.21 -39.80 -5.73
C VAL A 68 6.03 -38.90 -6.07
N ASN A 69 5.54 -38.95 -7.30
CA ASN A 69 4.37 -38.17 -7.76
C ASN A 69 4.43 -36.65 -7.45
N GLY A 70 5.63 -36.06 -7.50
CA GLY A 70 5.84 -34.64 -7.21
C GLY A 70 6.12 -34.33 -5.74
N ASP A 71 5.99 -35.28 -4.80
CA ASP A 71 6.34 -35.07 -3.39
C ASP A 71 7.79 -35.45 -3.08
N PRO A 72 8.47 -34.69 -2.19
CA PRO A 72 9.79 -35.05 -1.70
C PRO A 72 9.72 -36.22 -0.74
N CYS A 73 10.75 -37.08 -0.73
CA CYS A 73 10.78 -38.24 0.17
C CYS A 73 11.04 -37.89 1.64
N ASN A 74 11.54 -36.68 1.93
CA ASN A 74 11.91 -36.21 3.27
C ASN A 74 13.04 -36.99 3.99
N GLU A 75 13.52 -38.09 3.42
CA GLU A 75 14.51 -38.98 4.06
C GLU A 75 15.91 -38.90 3.47
N CYS A 76 16.06 -38.49 2.20
CA CYS A 76 17.36 -38.40 1.55
C CYS A 76 18.20 -37.22 2.08
N GLU A 77 19.51 -37.24 1.82
CA GLU A 77 20.44 -36.22 2.31
C GLU A 77 20.09 -34.82 1.79
N ILE A 78 19.73 -34.71 0.51
CA ILE A 78 19.29 -33.44 -0.10
C ILE A 78 18.04 -32.89 0.61
N CYS A 79 17.02 -33.74 0.82
CA CYS A 79 15.81 -33.36 1.52
C CYS A 79 16.10 -32.85 2.95
N LYS A 80 16.94 -33.57 3.69
CA LYS A 80 17.34 -33.19 5.06
C LYS A 80 18.16 -31.90 5.07
N ALA A 81 19.07 -31.73 4.12
CA ALA A 81 19.90 -30.53 3.99
C ALA A 81 19.07 -29.29 3.67
N ILE A 82 18.06 -29.40 2.79
CA ILE A 82 17.14 -28.29 2.47
C ILE A 82 16.28 -27.94 3.68
N THR A 83 15.68 -28.92 4.36
CA THR A 83 14.89 -28.66 5.59
C THR A 83 15.74 -27.99 6.67
N ALA A 84 17.02 -28.37 6.80
CA ALA A 84 17.96 -27.78 7.74
C ALA A 84 18.56 -26.43 7.26
N GLY A 85 18.28 -25.98 6.03
CA GLY A 85 18.82 -24.75 5.46
C GLY A 85 20.33 -24.77 5.20
N ARG A 86 20.91 -25.95 4.92
CA ARG A 86 22.37 -26.13 4.74
C ARG A 86 22.79 -26.43 3.30
N LEU A 87 21.83 -26.64 2.39
CA LEU A 87 22.14 -26.96 1.00
C LEU A 87 22.50 -25.68 0.23
N ASN A 88 23.75 -25.56 -0.22
CA ASN A 88 24.23 -24.36 -0.94
C ASN A 88 23.55 -24.15 -2.31
N ASP A 89 22.94 -25.19 -2.87
CA ASP A 89 22.20 -25.11 -4.14
C ASP A 89 20.77 -24.59 -3.96
N VAL A 90 20.28 -24.40 -2.72
CA VAL A 90 19.00 -23.76 -2.45
C VAL A 90 19.24 -22.52 -1.60
N ILE A 91 19.13 -21.36 -2.25
CA ILE A 91 19.54 -20.07 -1.69
C ILE A 91 18.27 -19.26 -1.40
N GLU A 92 18.02 -18.97 -0.13
CA GLU A 92 16.91 -18.13 0.32
C GLU A 92 17.45 -16.73 0.60
N ILE A 93 16.88 -15.72 -0.07
CA ILE A 93 17.23 -14.31 0.06
C ILE A 93 15.97 -13.57 0.49
N ASP A 94 16.08 -12.79 1.57
CA ASP A 94 15.05 -11.85 1.97
C ASP A 94 15.34 -10.49 1.31
N ALA A 95 14.49 -10.10 0.36
CA ALA A 95 14.64 -8.84 -0.37
C ALA A 95 14.43 -7.61 0.53
N ALA A 96 13.80 -7.74 1.70
CA ALA A 96 13.66 -6.62 2.63
C ALA A 96 15.01 -6.21 3.24
N SER A 97 15.93 -7.17 3.42
CA SER A 97 17.29 -6.93 3.93
C SER A 97 18.35 -6.83 2.84
N ASN A 98 18.07 -7.31 1.62
CA ASN A 98 18.98 -7.32 0.47
C ASN A 98 18.34 -6.63 -0.74
N ASN A 99 17.89 -5.37 -0.57
CA ASN A 99 17.13 -4.62 -1.58
C ASN A 99 17.99 -3.88 -2.63
N GLY A 100 19.30 -3.83 -2.40
CA GLY A 100 20.26 -3.12 -3.24
C GLY A 100 20.55 -3.83 -4.56
N VAL A 101 21.16 -3.06 -5.47
CA VAL A 101 21.47 -3.52 -6.84
C VAL A 101 22.69 -4.44 -6.82
N GLU A 102 23.66 -4.16 -5.96
CA GLU A 102 24.92 -4.91 -5.92
C GLU A 102 24.68 -6.34 -5.42
N GLU A 103 23.81 -6.54 -4.43
CA GLU A 103 23.45 -7.88 -3.94
C GLU A 103 22.81 -8.73 -5.06
N ILE A 104 21.93 -8.13 -5.86
CA ILE A 104 21.32 -8.82 -7.00
C ILE A 104 22.33 -9.08 -8.12
N ARG A 105 23.29 -8.17 -8.35
CA ARG A 105 24.37 -8.39 -9.32
C ARG A 105 25.27 -9.55 -8.89
N ASP A 106 25.61 -9.63 -7.61
CA ASP A 106 26.36 -10.75 -7.05
C ASP A 106 25.63 -12.07 -7.26
N ILE A 107 24.31 -12.08 -7.06
CA ILE A 107 23.46 -13.25 -7.34
C ILE A 107 23.54 -13.60 -8.82
N ARG A 108 23.30 -12.64 -9.72
CA ARG A 108 23.37 -12.86 -11.18
C ARG A 108 24.72 -13.43 -11.61
N ASP A 109 25.81 -12.97 -11.01
CA ASP A 109 27.14 -13.47 -11.36
C ASP A 109 27.38 -14.88 -10.81
N LYS A 110 26.85 -15.21 -9.62
CA LYS A 110 26.86 -16.56 -9.03
C LYS A 110 25.90 -17.55 -9.70
N VAL A 111 24.89 -17.06 -10.41
CA VAL A 111 23.89 -17.88 -11.14
C VAL A 111 24.52 -18.62 -12.32
N LYS A 112 25.64 -18.13 -12.86
CA LYS A 112 26.36 -18.75 -13.99
C LYS A 112 27.04 -20.08 -13.62
N TYR A 113 27.27 -20.34 -12.33
CA TYR A 113 27.92 -21.56 -11.89
C TYR A 113 26.92 -22.71 -11.71
N ALA A 114 27.30 -23.89 -12.20
CA ALA A 114 26.53 -25.11 -12.06
C ALA A 114 26.24 -25.48 -10.58
N PRO A 115 25.15 -26.21 -10.31
CA PRO A 115 24.88 -26.79 -8.99
C PRO A 115 26.04 -27.68 -8.51
N THR A 116 26.25 -27.76 -7.19
CA THR A 116 27.36 -28.53 -6.60
C THR A 116 26.96 -29.95 -6.20
N GLN A 117 25.77 -30.11 -5.61
CA GLN A 117 25.29 -31.36 -5.03
C GLN A 117 23.92 -31.78 -5.59
N ALA A 118 23.07 -30.80 -5.91
CA ALA A 118 21.73 -31.03 -6.44
C ALA A 118 21.66 -30.93 -7.96
N ASP A 119 20.56 -31.39 -8.57
CA ASP A 119 20.36 -31.28 -10.02
C ASP A 119 20.05 -29.83 -10.45
N TYR A 120 19.39 -29.06 -9.59
CA TYR A 120 19.00 -27.67 -9.84
C TYR A 120 19.49 -26.73 -8.73
N LYS A 121 19.92 -25.54 -9.15
CA LYS A 121 20.22 -24.41 -8.26
C LYS A 121 18.99 -23.52 -8.16
N VAL A 122 18.40 -23.44 -6.97
CA VAL A 122 17.13 -22.75 -6.73
C VAL A 122 17.37 -21.47 -5.92
N TYR A 123 16.92 -20.34 -6.45
CA TYR A 123 16.92 -19.05 -5.77
C TYR A 123 15.51 -18.69 -5.32
N ILE A 124 15.29 -18.67 -4.00
CA ILE A 124 14.04 -18.23 -3.39
C ILE A 124 14.23 -16.79 -2.92
N ILE A 125 13.55 -15.84 -3.57
CA ILE A 125 13.60 -14.42 -3.21
C ILE A 125 12.27 -14.06 -2.54
N ASP A 126 12.29 -13.95 -1.21
CA ASP A 126 11.12 -13.57 -0.42
C ASP A 126 10.96 -12.06 -0.34
N GLU A 127 9.71 -11.62 -0.21
CA GLU A 127 9.30 -10.21 -0.26
C GLU A 127 9.90 -9.42 -1.43
N VAL A 128 9.92 -10.01 -2.64
CA VAL A 128 10.58 -9.45 -3.83
C VAL A 128 10.10 -8.03 -4.20
N HIS A 129 8.90 -7.63 -3.77
CA HIS A 129 8.40 -6.26 -3.96
C HIS A 129 9.19 -5.19 -3.22
N MET A 130 10.08 -5.58 -2.31
CA MET A 130 10.99 -4.69 -1.59
C MET A 130 12.28 -4.39 -2.36
N LEU A 131 12.53 -5.07 -3.49
CA LEU A 131 13.68 -4.76 -4.35
C LEU A 131 13.56 -3.38 -4.99
N SER A 132 14.70 -2.69 -5.13
CA SER A 132 14.79 -1.45 -5.91
C SER A 132 14.52 -1.70 -7.39
N THR A 133 14.04 -0.69 -8.12
CA THR A 133 13.79 -0.77 -9.57
C THR A 133 15.04 -1.20 -10.35
N SER A 134 16.20 -0.70 -9.93
CA SER A 134 17.50 -1.06 -10.50
C SER A 134 17.88 -2.52 -10.21
N ALA A 135 17.52 -3.06 -9.05
CA ALA A 135 17.70 -4.47 -8.72
C ALA A 135 16.80 -5.37 -9.60
N PHE A 136 15.54 -4.99 -9.83
CA PHE A 136 14.67 -5.69 -10.79
C PHE A 136 15.27 -5.74 -12.19
N ASN A 137 15.81 -4.62 -12.69
CA ASN A 137 16.45 -4.56 -14.00
C ASN A 137 17.69 -5.45 -14.10
N ALA A 138 18.46 -5.58 -13.00
CA ALA A 138 19.60 -6.49 -12.95
C ALA A 138 19.19 -7.97 -13.05
N LEU A 139 17.99 -8.31 -12.56
CA LEU A 139 17.43 -9.66 -12.60
C LEU A 139 16.83 -10.02 -13.97
N LEU A 140 16.35 -9.03 -14.74
CA LEU A 140 15.67 -9.24 -16.03
C LEU A 140 16.47 -10.09 -17.02
N LYS A 141 17.76 -9.78 -17.22
CA LYS A 141 18.60 -10.52 -18.17
C LYS A 141 18.68 -12.02 -17.82
N THR A 142 18.74 -12.32 -16.53
CA THR A 142 18.82 -13.71 -16.02
C THR A 142 17.48 -14.44 -16.11
N LEU A 143 16.36 -13.71 -16.03
CA LEU A 143 15.03 -14.28 -16.23
C LEU A 143 14.71 -14.48 -17.72
N GLU A 144 15.28 -13.65 -18.60
CA GLU A 144 15.15 -13.78 -20.06
C GLU A 144 15.98 -14.93 -20.62
N GLU A 145 17.24 -15.03 -20.17
CA GLU A 145 18.21 -16.02 -20.62
C GLU A 145 18.70 -16.83 -19.39
N PRO A 146 17.83 -17.67 -18.79
CA PRO A 146 18.20 -18.42 -17.61
C PRO A 146 19.25 -19.48 -17.95
N PRO A 147 20.30 -19.65 -17.12
CA PRO A 147 21.21 -20.76 -17.28
C PRO A 147 20.47 -22.10 -17.12
N ALA A 148 21.02 -23.13 -17.77
CA ALA A 148 20.55 -24.49 -17.57
C ALA A 148 20.59 -24.84 -16.06
N ASN A 149 19.54 -25.52 -15.59
CA ASN A 149 19.43 -26.02 -14.22
C ASN A 149 19.32 -24.93 -13.13
N VAL A 150 18.92 -23.71 -13.48
CA VAL A 150 18.61 -22.65 -12.52
C VAL A 150 17.11 -22.41 -12.46
N VAL A 151 16.57 -22.29 -11.24
CA VAL A 151 15.15 -21.97 -11.01
C VAL A 151 15.03 -20.81 -10.04
N PHE A 152 14.26 -19.79 -10.41
CA PHE A 152 13.89 -18.67 -9.55
C PHE A 152 12.48 -18.87 -9.00
N ILE A 153 12.32 -18.65 -7.69
CA ILE A 153 11.03 -18.59 -7.02
C ILE A 153 10.93 -17.24 -6.31
N LEU A 154 10.13 -16.35 -6.87
CA LEU A 154 9.88 -15.03 -6.33
C LEU A 154 8.62 -15.07 -5.47
N ALA A 155 8.68 -14.62 -4.22
CA ALA A 155 7.52 -14.54 -3.34
C ALA A 155 7.21 -13.08 -2.97
N THR A 156 5.93 -12.69 -3.02
CA THR A 156 5.51 -11.32 -2.67
C THR A 156 4.16 -11.29 -1.98
N THR A 157 4.00 -10.38 -1.00
CA THR A 157 2.68 -9.99 -0.47
C THR A 157 1.95 -8.95 -1.32
N ASP A 158 2.67 -8.22 -2.16
CA ASP A 158 2.15 -7.12 -2.96
C ASP A 158 2.50 -7.32 -4.45
N PRO A 159 1.63 -7.99 -5.23
CA PRO A 159 1.88 -8.22 -6.65
C PRO A 159 1.83 -6.95 -7.50
N HIS A 160 1.19 -5.87 -7.04
CA HIS A 160 1.05 -4.64 -7.81
C HIS A 160 2.34 -3.83 -7.89
N LYS A 161 3.24 -4.02 -6.92
CA LYS A 161 4.59 -3.44 -6.92
C LYS A 161 5.56 -4.16 -7.84
N ILE A 162 5.19 -5.33 -8.38
CA ILE A 162 6.07 -6.10 -9.25
C ILE A 162 5.95 -5.56 -10.69
N PRO A 163 7.06 -5.22 -11.36
CA PRO A 163 7.03 -4.78 -12.74
C PRO A 163 6.38 -5.81 -13.66
N ALA A 164 5.53 -5.37 -14.59
CA ALA A 164 4.87 -6.24 -15.56
C ALA A 164 5.87 -7.07 -16.39
N THR A 165 7.08 -6.55 -16.60
CA THR A 165 8.19 -7.22 -17.28
C THR A 165 8.69 -8.47 -16.53
N ILE A 166 8.60 -8.49 -15.21
CA ILE A 166 8.92 -9.68 -14.40
C ILE A 166 7.75 -10.66 -14.45
N ILE A 167 6.52 -10.16 -14.25
CA ILE A 167 5.31 -10.99 -14.24
C ILE A 167 5.19 -11.78 -15.55
N SER A 168 5.44 -11.16 -16.71
CA SER A 168 5.35 -11.80 -18.02
C SER A 168 6.36 -12.94 -18.26
N ARG A 169 7.43 -13.00 -17.46
CA ARG A 169 8.51 -14.01 -17.57
C ARG A 169 8.44 -15.06 -16.46
N THR A 170 7.44 -14.97 -15.59
CA THR A 170 7.25 -15.90 -14.47
C THR A 170 5.94 -16.65 -14.59
N GLN A 171 5.92 -17.91 -14.16
CA GLN A 171 4.65 -18.59 -13.92
C GLN A 171 4.05 -18.11 -12.60
N ARG A 172 2.96 -17.37 -12.68
CA ARG A 172 2.29 -16.77 -11.52
C ARG A 172 1.34 -17.75 -10.83
N PHE A 173 1.44 -17.82 -9.51
CA PHE A 173 0.53 -18.55 -8.62
C PHE A 173 0.00 -17.60 -7.53
N ASP A 174 -1.31 -17.43 -7.49
CA ASP A 174 -1.99 -16.56 -6.53
C ASP A 174 -2.51 -17.36 -5.33
N PHE A 175 -1.82 -17.23 -4.19
CA PHE A 175 -2.17 -17.81 -2.91
C PHE A 175 -3.33 -17.06 -2.28
N LYS A 176 -4.35 -17.82 -1.86
CA LYS A 176 -5.57 -17.26 -1.27
C LYS A 176 -5.46 -17.24 0.26
N ARG A 177 -6.26 -16.39 0.93
CA ARG A 177 -6.43 -16.47 2.39
C ARG A 177 -6.98 -17.84 2.74
N ILE A 178 -6.45 -18.44 3.80
CA ILE A 178 -6.89 -19.73 4.30
C ILE A 178 -8.23 -19.52 5.03
N THR A 179 -9.19 -20.41 4.84
CA THR A 179 -10.49 -20.32 5.50
C THR A 179 -10.34 -20.55 7.01
N SER A 180 -11.19 -19.91 7.82
CA SER A 180 -11.17 -20.06 9.28
C SER A 180 -11.31 -21.53 9.71
N GLY A 181 -12.19 -22.29 9.02
CA GLY A 181 -12.36 -23.73 9.27
C GLY A 181 -11.08 -24.53 9.04
N ALA A 182 -10.38 -24.29 7.92
CA ALA A 182 -9.13 -24.99 7.63
C ALA A 182 -7.99 -24.60 8.60
N ILE A 183 -7.97 -23.36 9.10
CA ILE A 183 -7.05 -22.95 10.17
C ILE A 183 -7.36 -23.71 11.46
N LEU A 184 -8.64 -23.78 11.84
CA LEU A 184 -9.10 -24.49 13.04
C LEU A 184 -8.72 -25.97 12.98
N GLU A 185 -9.05 -26.67 11.89
CA GLU A 185 -8.71 -28.08 11.69
C GLU A 185 -7.20 -28.34 11.84
N ARG A 186 -6.37 -27.44 11.31
CA ARG A 186 -4.91 -27.57 11.44
C ARG A 186 -4.42 -27.34 12.87
N MET A 187 -4.99 -26.37 13.59
CA MET A 187 -4.65 -26.14 15.00
C MET A 187 -5.07 -27.32 15.87
N GLU A 188 -6.27 -27.87 15.66
CA GLU A 188 -6.71 -29.08 16.35
C GLU A 188 -5.79 -30.26 16.09
N TYR A 189 -5.42 -30.49 14.83
CA TYR A 189 -4.49 -31.55 14.47
C TYR A 189 -3.17 -31.42 15.26
N ILE A 190 -2.62 -30.22 15.34
CA ILE A 190 -1.37 -29.95 16.07
C ILE A 190 -1.53 -30.18 17.58
N LEU A 191 -2.63 -29.70 18.17
CA LEU A 191 -2.90 -29.84 19.61
C LEU A 191 -3.14 -31.30 20.01
N LYS A 192 -3.90 -32.04 19.18
CA LYS A 192 -4.12 -33.49 19.35
C LYS A 192 -2.81 -34.28 19.29
N GLN A 193 -1.91 -33.95 18.36
CA GLN A 193 -0.58 -34.58 18.26
C GLN A 193 0.32 -34.27 19.47
N LYS A 194 0.19 -33.07 20.05
CA LYS A 194 0.92 -32.68 21.26
C LYS A 194 0.24 -33.09 22.56
N GLN A 195 -0.98 -33.61 22.50
CA GLN A 195 -1.81 -33.97 23.66
C GLN A 195 -2.08 -32.79 24.61
N PHE A 196 -2.34 -31.61 24.05
CA PHE A 196 -2.74 -30.42 24.82
C PHE A 196 -4.26 -30.28 24.86
N GLU A 197 -4.78 -29.85 26.01
CA GLU A 197 -6.20 -29.56 26.20
C GLU A 197 -6.57 -28.20 25.60
N TYR A 198 -7.75 -28.12 25.00
CA TYR A 198 -8.20 -26.91 24.32
C TYR A 198 -9.73 -26.74 24.31
N ASP A 199 -10.17 -25.49 24.32
CA ASP A 199 -11.54 -25.08 24.04
C ASP A 199 -11.69 -24.73 22.54
N GLU A 200 -12.67 -25.33 21.86
CA GLU A 200 -12.99 -25.01 20.47
C GLU A 200 -13.32 -23.52 20.26
N LYS A 201 -13.94 -22.85 21.24
CA LYS A 201 -14.22 -21.42 21.17
C LYS A 201 -12.93 -20.60 21.13
N ALA A 202 -11.90 -21.01 21.88
CA ALA A 202 -10.60 -20.36 21.88
C ALA A 202 -9.93 -20.47 20.50
N LEU A 203 -10.00 -21.64 19.85
CA LEU A 203 -9.47 -21.84 18.50
C LEU A 203 -10.18 -20.96 17.46
N ASN A 204 -11.49 -20.77 17.60
CA ASN A 204 -12.25 -19.86 16.74
C ASN A 204 -11.78 -18.40 16.88
N VAL A 205 -11.50 -17.94 18.10
CA VAL A 205 -10.94 -16.60 18.34
C VAL A 205 -9.58 -16.46 17.66
N ILE A 206 -8.69 -17.45 17.80
CA ILE A 206 -7.37 -17.45 17.18
C ILE A 206 -7.46 -17.47 15.65
N ALA A 207 -8.34 -18.32 15.07
CA ALA A 207 -8.51 -18.43 13.63
C ALA A 207 -9.00 -17.12 13.00
N ARG A 208 -9.94 -16.42 13.66
CA ARG A 208 -10.39 -15.10 13.25
C ARG A 208 -9.28 -14.06 13.36
N ALA A 209 -8.55 -14.06 14.49
CA ALA A 209 -7.44 -13.16 14.74
C ALA A 209 -6.31 -13.25 13.70
N ALA A 210 -6.12 -14.43 13.11
CA ALA A 210 -5.09 -14.71 12.12
C ALA A 210 -5.44 -14.22 10.70
N GLU A 211 -6.67 -13.80 10.45
CA GLU A 211 -7.18 -13.32 9.17
C GLU A 211 -6.77 -14.17 7.94
N GLY A 212 -6.76 -15.50 8.07
CA GLY A 212 -6.39 -16.39 6.97
C GLY A 212 -4.89 -16.63 6.77
N GLY A 213 -4.04 -16.19 7.71
CA GLY A 213 -2.61 -16.49 7.76
C GLY A 213 -2.28 -17.61 8.76
N MET A 214 -1.86 -18.79 8.28
CA MET A 214 -1.52 -19.93 9.15
C MET A 214 -0.33 -19.62 10.07
N ARG A 215 0.68 -18.88 9.57
CA ARG A 215 1.83 -18.48 10.38
C ARG A 215 1.40 -17.66 11.59
N ASP A 216 0.48 -16.73 11.38
CA ASP A 216 0.01 -15.84 12.44
C ASP A 216 -0.91 -16.61 13.41
N ALA A 217 -1.78 -17.50 12.91
CA ALA A 217 -2.57 -18.42 13.75
C ALA A 217 -1.70 -19.26 14.69
N LEU A 218 -0.67 -19.93 14.14
CA LEU A 218 0.23 -20.75 14.95
C LEU A 218 1.11 -19.92 15.89
N SER A 219 1.42 -18.66 15.56
CA SER A 219 2.17 -17.77 16.46
C SER A 219 1.31 -17.34 17.65
N ILE A 220 0.04 -17.02 17.41
CA ILE A 220 -0.93 -16.70 18.47
C ILE A 220 -1.17 -17.94 19.34
N LEU A 221 -1.37 -19.12 18.73
CA LEU A 221 -1.54 -20.36 19.48
C LEU A 221 -0.34 -20.67 20.40
N ASP A 222 0.88 -20.45 19.90
CA ASP A 222 2.12 -20.59 20.67
C ASP A 222 2.16 -19.67 21.90
N GLN A 223 1.70 -18.43 21.73
CA GLN A 223 1.59 -17.44 22.82
C GLN A 223 0.52 -17.84 23.84
N VAL A 224 -0.64 -18.32 23.39
CA VAL A 224 -1.72 -18.79 24.26
C VAL A 224 -1.27 -19.98 25.10
N LEU A 225 -0.62 -20.97 24.48
CA LEU A 225 -0.06 -22.13 25.20
C LEU A 225 1.02 -21.73 26.21
N SER A 226 1.85 -20.74 25.87
CA SER A 226 2.89 -20.22 26.78
C SER A 226 2.32 -19.48 27.98
N PHE A 227 1.15 -18.85 27.82
CA PHE A 227 0.46 -18.13 28.89
C PHE A 227 -0.38 -19.06 29.77
N GLY A 228 -1.02 -20.08 29.19
CA GLY A 228 -1.94 -20.98 29.84
C GLY A 228 -1.36 -22.31 30.32
N ASP A 229 -0.06 -22.41 30.57
CA ASP A 229 0.61 -23.66 31.02
C ASP A 229 0.29 -24.90 30.17
N ASN A 230 0.24 -24.74 28.84
CA ASN A 230 -0.15 -25.73 27.83
C ASN A 230 -1.65 -26.06 27.74
N GLU A 231 -2.52 -25.22 28.29
CA GLU A 231 -3.96 -25.27 28.08
C GLU A 231 -4.45 -24.08 27.24
N VAL A 232 -5.29 -24.37 26.25
CA VAL A 232 -5.86 -23.34 25.36
C VAL A 232 -7.30 -23.02 25.79
N THR A 233 -7.45 -22.05 26.68
CA THR A 233 -8.76 -21.58 27.16
C THR A 233 -9.22 -20.34 26.40
N LEU A 234 -10.54 -20.09 26.41
CA LEU A 234 -11.12 -18.90 25.77
C LEU A 234 -10.56 -17.60 26.35
N ASP A 235 -10.43 -17.51 27.67
CA ASP A 235 -9.92 -16.32 28.35
C ASP A 235 -8.47 -16.01 27.96
N ASN A 236 -7.62 -17.03 27.90
CA ASN A 236 -6.23 -16.88 27.47
C ASN A 236 -6.13 -16.44 26.01
N ALA A 237 -6.96 -17.01 25.13
CA ALA A 237 -7.02 -16.60 23.72
C ALA A 237 -7.49 -15.15 23.56
N LEU A 238 -8.50 -14.71 24.31
CA LEU A 238 -8.99 -13.32 24.28
C LEU A 238 -7.97 -12.34 24.85
N LEU A 239 -7.23 -12.72 25.89
CA LEU A 239 -6.19 -11.88 26.47
C LEU A 239 -5.02 -11.70 25.49
N VAL A 240 -4.49 -12.80 24.94
CA VAL A 240 -3.35 -12.79 24.02
C VAL A 240 -3.68 -12.06 22.71
N THR A 241 -4.86 -12.32 22.15
CA THR A 241 -5.26 -11.63 20.92
C THR A 241 -5.64 -10.17 21.16
N GLY A 242 -5.91 -9.76 22.40
CA GLY A 242 -6.48 -8.46 22.72
C GLY A 242 -7.91 -8.29 22.20
N SER A 243 -8.57 -9.38 21.76
CA SER A 243 -9.96 -9.34 21.30
C SER A 243 -10.93 -9.14 22.45
N VAL A 244 -12.04 -8.51 22.12
CA VAL A 244 -13.13 -8.26 23.04
C VAL A 244 -14.15 -9.38 22.93
N THR A 245 -14.71 -9.80 24.06
CA THR A 245 -15.80 -10.79 24.08
C THR A 245 -16.99 -10.26 23.29
N ARG A 246 -17.70 -11.15 22.59
CA ARG A 246 -18.89 -10.77 21.83
C ARG A 246 -19.97 -10.12 22.69
N GLU A 247 -20.17 -10.63 23.90
CA GLU A 247 -21.12 -10.08 24.88
C GLU A 247 -20.86 -8.58 25.12
N ASN A 248 -19.60 -8.19 25.35
CA ASN A 248 -19.21 -6.78 25.49
C ASN A 248 -19.43 -5.95 24.21
N LEU A 249 -19.21 -6.52 23.01
CA LEU A 249 -19.48 -5.83 21.75
C LEU A 249 -20.99 -5.58 21.55
N ILE A 250 -21.82 -6.61 21.78
CA ILE A 250 -23.28 -6.52 21.67
C ILE A 250 -23.81 -5.55 22.73
N LYS A 251 -23.33 -5.64 23.97
CA LYS A 251 -23.68 -4.72 25.06
C LYS A 251 -23.37 -3.27 24.70
N TYR A 252 -22.17 -2.99 24.19
CA TYR A 252 -21.79 -1.64 23.76
C TYR A 252 -22.68 -1.14 22.63
N LEU A 253 -22.88 -1.95 21.57
CA LEU A 253 -23.75 -1.58 20.45
C LEU A 253 -25.19 -1.33 20.92
N SER A 254 -25.68 -2.09 21.90
CA SER A 254 -27.03 -1.93 22.46
C SER A 254 -27.18 -0.61 23.19
N GLN A 255 -26.21 -0.27 24.05
CA GLN A 255 -26.18 1.00 24.77
C GLN A 255 -26.14 2.19 23.80
N VAL A 256 -25.30 2.09 22.77
CA VAL A 256 -25.19 3.12 21.73
C VAL A 256 -26.48 3.25 20.94
N GLN A 257 -27.13 2.14 20.57
CA GLN A 257 -28.39 2.13 19.85
C GLN A 257 -29.55 2.72 20.68
N ASN A 258 -29.53 2.52 21.99
CA ASN A 258 -30.50 3.08 22.94
C ASN A 258 -30.18 4.52 23.36
N HIS A 259 -29.18 5.16 22.73
CA HIS A 259 -28.71 6.52 23.04
C HIS A 259 -28.13 6.69 24.47
N GLU A 260 -27.74 5.58 25.11
CA GLU A 260 -27.17 5.54 26.46
C GLU A 260 -25.67 5.86 26.44
N THR A 261 -25.34 7.10 26.07
CA THR A 261 -23.93 7.53 25.84
C THR A 261 -23.04 7.29 27.06
N VAL A 262 -23.52 7.57 28.28
CA VAL A 262 -22.75 7.39 29.52
C VAL A 262 -22.42 5.91 29.76
N ALA A 263 -23.40 5.03 29.56
CA ALA A 263 -23.19 3.59 29.72
C ALA A 263 -22.23 3.03 28.66
N GLY A 264 -22.34 3.49 27.41
CA GLY A 264 -21.41 3.14 26.34
C GLY A 264 -19.96 3.55 26.64
N LEU A 265 -19.76 4.76 27.16
CA LEU A 265 -18.42 5.25 27.56
C LEU A 265 -17.83 4.41 28.69
N GLN A 266 -18.63 4.08 29.70
CA GLN A 266 -18.20 3.19 30.80
C GLN A 266 -17.80 1.80 30.29
N THR A 267 -18.55 1.24 29.34
CA THR A 267 -18.23 -0.06 28.73
C THR A 267 -16.90 -0.01 27.98
N ILE A 268 -16.64 1.03 27.17
CA ILE A 268 -15.34 1.19 26.49
C ILE A 268 -14.20 1.35 27.50
N HIS A 269 -14.37 2.17 28.54
CA HIS A 269 -13.34 2.34 29.56
C HIS A 269 -13.02 1.03 30.27
N ALA A 270 -14.03 0.26 30.67
CA ALA A 270 -13.83 -1.06 31.27
C ALA A 270 -13.04 -2.00 30.34
N ILE A 271 -13.39 -2.04 29.05
CA ILE A 271 -12.68 -2.86 28.05
C ILE A 271 -11.21 -2.42 27.91
N LEU A 272 -10.94 -1.12 27.90
CA LEU A 272 -9.57 -0.60 27.79
C LEU A 272 -8.75 -0.83 29.08
N ASP A 273 -9.38 -0.73 30.25
CA ASP A 273 -8.76 -0.98 31.54
C ASP A 273 -8.38 -2.47 31.72
N GLU A 274 -9.10 -3.38 31.07
CA GLU A 274 -8.73 -4.80 30.94
C GLU A 274 -7.52 -5.03 30.00
N GLY A 275 -6.96 -3.97 29.41
CA GLY A 275 -5.78 -4.03 28.54
C GLY A 275 -6.08 -4.43 27.10
N LYS A 276 -7.34 -4.35 26.65
CA LYS A 276 -7.73 -4.66 25.27
C LYS A 276 -7.26 -3.58 24.30
N ASP A 277 -6.92 -3.98 23.08
CA ASP A 277 -6.39 -3.06 22.07
C ASP A 277 -7.53 -2.23 21.43
N ALA A 278 -7.35 -0.91 21.40
CA ALA A 278 -8.35 0.04 20.92
C ALA A 278 -8.63 -0.10 19.42
N LYS A 279 -7.62 -0.42 18.60
CA LYS A 279 -7.79 -0.60 17.14
C LYS A 279 -8.53 -1.90 16.87
N ARG A 280 -8.18 -2.95 17.61
CA ARG A 280 -8.82 -4.26 17.52
C ARG A 280 -10.28 -4.20 17.96
N LEU A 281 -10.60 -3.48 19.04
CA LEU A 281 -11.99 -3.22 19.43
C LEU A 281 -12.78 -2.58 18.28
N LEU A 282 -12.20 -1.61 17.59
CA LEU A 282 -12.87 -0.93 16.48
C LEU A 282 -13.09 -1.87 15.28
N GLU A 283 -12.10 -2.70 14.95
CA GLU A 283 -12.22 -3.76 13.92
C GLU A 283 -13.30 -4.79 14.30
N ASP A 284 -13.31 -5.24 15.55
CA ASP A 284 -14.31 -6.16 16.09
C ASP A 284 -15.73 -5.54 16.03
N LEU A 285 -15.87 -4.23 16.29
CA LEU A 285 -17.15 -3.51 16.14
C LEU A 285 -17.60 -3.42 14.67
N ILE A 286 -16.69 -3.12 13.72
CA ILE A 286 -17.01 -3.09 12.28
C ILE A 286 -17.49 -4.46 11.83
N ASN A 287 -16.76 -5.52 12.19
CA ASN A 287 -17.12 -6.89 11.85
C ASN A 287 -18.46 -7.30 12.47
N CYS A 288 -18.71 -6.93 13.73
CA CYS A 288 -19.99 -7.18 14.39
C CYS A 288 -21.16 -6.48 13.66
N CYS A 289 -21.00 -5.21 13.27
CA CYS A 289 -22.02 -4.48 12.50
C CYS A 289 -22.27 -5.10 11.13
N ARG A 290 -21.20 -5.53 10.43
CA ARG A 290 -21.30 -6.25 9.16
C ARG A 290 -22.06 -7.57 9.32
N ASP A 291 -21.75 -8.33 10.36
CA ASP A 291 -22.38 -9.63 10.60
C ASP A 291 -23.87 -9.46 10.94
N LEU A 292 -24.25 -8.41 11.70
CA LEU A 292 -25.66 -8.06 11.93
C LEU A 292 -26.37 -7.71 10.62
N LEU A 293 -25.75 -6.93 9.73
CA LEU A 293 -26.31 -6.60 8.41
C LEU A 293 -26.51 -7.84 7.53
N LEU A 294 -25.48 -8.69 7.46
CA LEU A 294 -25.54 -9.91 6.67
C LEU A 294 -26.60 -10.88 7.20
N TYR A 295 -26.74 -11.01 8.53
CA TYR A 295 -27.76 -11.88 9.14
C TYR A 295 -29.18 -11.42 8.75
N LYS A 296 -29.42 -10.10 8.70
CA LYS A 296 -30.72 -9.55 8.29
C LYS A 296 -31.04 -9.75 6.81
N GLN A 297 -30.04 -9.77 5.93
CA GLN A 297 -30.26 -9.86 4.48
C GLN A 297 -30.16 -11.29 3.94
N ALA A 298 -29.24 -12.09 4.47
CA ALA A 298 -28.90 -13.44 3.99
C ALA A 298 -28.43 -14.34 5.14
N PRO A 299 -29.35 -14.74 6.05
CA PRO A 299 -29.00 -15.55 7.23
C PRO A 299 -28.35 -16.90 6.85
N GLU A 300 -28.83 -17.56 5.79
CA GLU A 300 -28.30 -18.83 5.30
C GLU A 300 -26.81 -18.76 4.89
N MET A 301 -26.37 -17.65 4.29
CA MET A 301 -24.96 -17.46 3.90
C MET A 301 -24.05 -17.35 5.12
N LEU A 302 -24.55 -16.73 6.18
CA LEU A 302 -23.79 -16.47 7.39
C LEU A 302 -23.58 -17.75 8.21
N GLU A 303 -24.61 -18.58 8.28
CA GLU A 303 -24.57 -19.92 8.87
C GLU A 303 -23.60 -20.84 8.11
N GLN A 304 -23.64 -20.84 6.77
CA GLN A 304 -22.75 -21.65 5.94
C GLN A 304 -21.27 -21.26 6.05
N THR A 305 -20.98 -19.99 6.35
CA THR A 305 -19.59 -19.51 6.46
C THR A 305 -18.94 -19.99 7.78
N GLY A 306 -19.74 -20.49 8.75
CA GLY A 306 -19.27 -21.00 10.05
C GLY A 306 -18.49 -19.99 10.89
N SER A 307 -18.41 -18.75 10.41
CA SER A 307 -17.47 -17.75 10.91
C SER A 307 -18.03 -16.94 12.07
N VAL A 308 -19.30 -17.14 12.43
CA VAL A 308 -20.02 -16.34 13.43
C VAL A 308 -20.87 -17.28 14.28
N MET A 309 -20.69 -17.26 15.60
CA MET A 309 -21.60 -17.95 16.51
C MET A 309 -22.90 -17.15 16.61
N ILE A 310 -24.04 -17.73 16.30
CA ILE A 310 -25.32 -17.03 16.33
C ILE A 310 -26.01 -17.37 17.65
N ASP A 311 -25.71 -16.59 18.69
CA ASP A 311 -26.35 -16.68 20.00
C ASP A 311 -27.65 -15.88 20.05
N ASP A 312 -28.46 -16.09 21.10
CA ASP A 312 -29.77 -15.45 21.25
C ASP A 312 -29.63 -13.93 21.41
N GLU A 313 -28.57 -13.44 22.06
CA GLU A 313 -28.27 -12.01 22.18
C GLU A 313 -27.97 -11.35 20.82
N PHE A 314 -27.23 -12.04 19.94
CA PHE A 314 -26.97 -11.55 18.60
C PHE A 314 -28.25 -11.53 17.74
N LYS A 315 -29.12 -12.53 17.87
CA LYS A 315 -30.41 -12.55 17.18
C LYS A 315 -31.29 -11.39 17.63
N ASP A 316 -31.42 -11.17 18.93
CA ASP A 316 -32.19 -10.06 19.51
C ASP A 316 -31.65 -8.69 19.04
N MET A 317 -30.33 -8.53 19.05
CA MET A 317 -29.67 -7.34 18.50
C MET A 317 -29.97 -7.14 17.01
N ALA A 318 -29.87 -8.20 16.21
CA ALA A 318 -30.11 -8.14 14.77
C ALA A 318 -31.57 -7.78 14.45
N GLU A 319 -32.53 -8.28 15.24
CA GLU A 319 -33.94 -7.92 15.10
C GLU A 319 -34.19 -6.44 15.39
N LYS A 320 -33.63 -5.93 16.51
CA LYS A 320 -33.78 -4.54 16.94
C LYS A 320 -33.04 -3.52 16.08
N SER A 321 -31.96 -3.92 15.40
CA SER A 321 -31.10 -3.02 14.61
C SER A 321 -31.73 -2.60 13.29
N ASN A 322 -31.71 -1.30 12.95
CA ASN A 322 -32.09 -0.81 11.61
C ASN A 322 -30.88 -0.92 10.65
N PRO A 323 -31.01 -1.55 9.46
CA PRO A 323 -29.93 -1.61 8.47
C PRO A 323 -29.33 -0.25 8.11
N GLU A 324 -30.14 0.81 7.96
CA GLU A 324 -29.61 2.16 7.67
C GLU A 324 -28.70 2.68 8.78
N THR A 325 -29.06 2.41 10.04
CA THR A 325 -28.25 2.78 11.19
C THR A 325 -26.93 2.01 11.20
N LEU A 326 -26.97 0.70 10.91
CA LEU A 326 -25.76 -0.13 10.83
C LEU A 326 -24.80 0.33 9.72
N TYR A 327 -25.31 0.76 8.55
CA TYR A 327 -24.47 1.37 7.52
C TYR A 327 -23.77 2.64 8.03
N ARG A 328 -24.50 3.54 8.69
CA ARG A 328 -23.92 4.77 9.27
C ARG A 328 -22.93 4.47 10.40
N TYR A 329 -23.15 3.40 11.17
CA TYR A 329 -22.20 2.94 12.17
C TYR A 329 -20.90 2.50 11.51
N ILE A 330 -20.96 1.66 10.47
CA ILE A 330 -19.78 1.21 9.72
C ILE A 330 -19.01 2.38 9.13
N ASP A 331 -19.70 3.35 8.50
CA ASP A 331 -19.05 4.54 7.95
C ASP A 331 -18.33 5.37 9.02
N THR A 332 -18.98 5.57 10.17
CA THR A 332 -18.41 6.32 11.29
C THR A 332 -17.23 5.57 11.91
N LEU A 333 -17.33 4.25 12.06
CA LEU A 333 -16.26 3.39 12.55
C LEU A 333 -15.05 3.45 11.62
N ASN A 334 -15.24 3.30 10.30
CA ASN A 334 -14.18 3.39 9.30
C ASN A 334 -13.48 4.75 9.32
N GLU A 335 -14.25 5.85 9.40
CA GLU A 335 -13.69 7.20 9.54
C GLU A 335 -12.80 7.31 10.79
N GLN A 336 -13.24 6.77 11.93
CA GLN A 336 -12.44 6.80 13.16
C GLN A 336 -11.22 5.87 13.09
N GLN A 337 -11.32 4.72 12.42
CA GLN A 337 -10.19 3.82 12.20
C GLN A 337 -9.04 4.53 11.48
N GLU A 338 -9.35 5.29 10.42
CA GLU A 338 -8.34 6.04 9.67
C GLU A 338 -7.68 7.12 10.53
N ASN A 339 -8.48 7.87 11.31
CA ASN A 339 -7.98 8.90 12.20
C ASN A 339 -7.08 8.35 13.33
N MET A 340 -7.39 7.16 13.84
CA MET A 340 -6.58 6.50 14.88
C MET A 340 -5.21 6.03 14.37
N ARG A 341 -5.00 5.88 13.05
CA ARG A 341 -3.69 5.44 12.51
C ARG A 341 -2.55 6.41 12.85
N TYR A 342 -2.84 7.69 13.02
CA TYR A 342 -1.84 8.74 13.23
C TYR A 342 -1.87 9.37 14.63
N SER A 343 -2.72 8.87 15.53
CA SER A 343 -2.90 9.43 16.89
C SER A 343 -2.15 8.64 17.95
N MET A 344 -1.59 9.38 18.93
CA MET A 344 -0.98 8.83 20.15
C MET A 344 -1.99 8.60 21.29
N HIS A 345 -3.20 9.17 21.19
CA HIS A 345 -4.24 9.09 22.22
C HIS A 345 -5.47 8.38 21.66
N GLN A 346 -5.40 7.06 21.54
CA GLN A 346 -6.44 6.23 20.91
C GLN A 346 -7.76 6.19 21.70
N SER A 347 -7.70 6.29 23.04
CA SER A 347 -8.89 6.30 23.91
C SER A 347 -9.83 7.48 23.62
N VAL A 348 -9.29 8.67 23.37
CA VAL A 348 -10.07 9.88 23.05
C VAL A 348 -10.89 9.67 21.77
N TYR A 349 -10.34 8.97 20.78
CA TYR A 349 -11.06 8.68 19.53
C TYR A 349 -12.21 7.70 19.76
N LEU A 350 -12.05 6.72 20.67
CA LEU A 350 -13.12 5.81 21.05
C LEU A 350 -14.23 6.51 21.86
N GLU A 351 -13.87 7.46 22.72
CA GLU A 351 -14.85 8.28 23.45
C GLU A 351 -15.67 9.15 22.49
N VAL A 352 -14.99 9.85 21.58
CA VAL A 352 -15.66 10.66 20.54
C VAL A 352 -16.50 9.80 19.62
N LEU A 353 -16.02 8.60 19.25
CA LEU A 353 -16.76 7.61 18.48
C LEU A 353 -18.05 7.23 19.21
N THR A 354 -18.00 6.92 20.50
CA THR A 354 -19.17 6.55 21.30
C THR A 354 -20.23 7.65 21.26
N VAL A 355 -19.81 8.90 21.47
CA VAL A 355 -20.71 10.07 21.40
C VAL A 355 -21.28 10.27 20.00
N LYS A 356 -20.48 10.05 18.95
CA LYS A 356 -20.94 10.14 17.56
C LYS A 356 -22.00 9.07 17.27
N LEU A 357 -21.71 7.81 17.59
CA LEU A 357 -22.60 6.69 17.30
C LEU A 357 -23.92 6.81 18.07
N ALA A 358 -23.88 7.22 19.34
CA ALA A 358 -25.07 7.41 20.16
C ALA A 358 -25.97 8.57 19.69
N LYS A 359 -25.49 9.44 18.80
CA LYS A 359 -26.29 10.52 18.18
C LYS A 359 -26.88 10.15 16.83
N ILE A 360 -26.55 8.99 16.28
CA ILE A 360 -27.08 8.54 15.00
C ILE A 360 -28.49 8.00 15.24
N ASP A 361 -29.50 8.83 14.96
CA ASP A 361 -30.89 8.40 14.97
C ASP A 361 -31.20 7.51 13.76
N GLY A 362 -31.87 6.38 14.02
CA GLY A 362 -32.48 5.50 13.02
C GLY A 362 -33.75 6.07 12.38
N LYS A 363 -34.12 7.31 12.71
CA LYS A 363 -35.06 8.06 11.87
C LYS A 363 -34.39 8.25 10.52
N GLU A 364 -35.09 7.84 9.47
CA GLU A 364 -34.84 8.35 8.13
C GLU A 364 -34.47 9.83 8.30
N ARG A 365 -33.37 10.27 7.67
CA ARG A 365 -33.54 11.54 6.98
C ARG A 365 -34.70 11.23 6.05
N LYS A 366 -35.92 11.58 6.46
CA LYS A 366 -36.86 12.11 5.52
C LYS A 366 -36.01 13.16 4.84
N THR A 367 -35.50 12.84 3.68
CA THR A 367 -35.43 13.79 2.61
C THR A 367 -36.87 14.26 2.52
N SER A 368 -37.20 15.22 3.38
CA SER A 368 -38.32 16.07 3.17
C SER A 368 -37.94 16.76 1.86
N VAL A 369 -38.31 16.11 0.77
CA VAL A 369 -39.19 16.74 -0.19
C VAL A 369 -40.43 17.18 0.61
N GLN A 370 -40.24 18.14 1.53
CA GLN A 370 -41.21 19.19 1.70
C GLN A 370 -41.27 19.73 0.29
N SER A 371 -42.34 19.33 -0.40
CA SER A 371 -43.00 20.19 -1.35
C SER A 371 -42.74 21.62 -0.91
N LEU A 372 -41.77 22.25 -1.55
CA LEU A 372 -41.69 23.70 -1.61
C LEU A 372 -43.05 24.05 -2.23
N GLN A 373 -44.02 24.34 -1.36
CA GLN A 373 -45.00 25.34 -1.69
C GLN A 373 -44.16 26.57 -1.97
N THR A 374 -43.84 26.72 -3.25
CA THR A 374 -43.28 27.92 -3.85
C THR A 374 -44.10 29.07 -3.29
N SER A 375 -43.49 29.93 -2.47
CA SER A 375 -44.05 31.24 -2.21
C SER A 375 -44.37 31.87 -3.57
N PRO A 376 -45.52 32.54 -3.75
CA PRO A 376 -45.87 33.18 -5.02
C PRO A 376 -44.77 34.12 -5.54
N GLU A 377 -43.97 34.65 -4.62
CA GLU A 377 -42.80 35.49 -4.89
C GLU A 377 -41.67 34.71 -5.58
N THR A 378 -41.36 33.48 -5.16
CA THR A 378 -40.28 32.68 -5.78
C THR A 378 -40.67 32.11 -7.15
N LEU A 379 -41.96 31.87 -7.40
CA LEU A 379 -42.45 31.47 -8.72
C LEU A 379 -42.45 32.66 -9.70
N ASN A 380 -42.77 33.86 -9.21
CA ASN A 380 -42.66 35.09 -9.98
C ASN A 380 -41.21 35.44 -10.27
N GLU A 381 -40.30 35.32 -9.30
CA GLU A 381 -38.86 35.49 -9.50
C GLU A 381 -38.28 34.46 -10.47
N LEU A 382 -38.72 33.20 -10.42
CA LEU A 382 -38.29 32.17 -11.38
C LEU A 382 -38.80 32.45 -12.80
N ASN A 383 -40.02 32.96 -12.94
CA ASN A 383 -40.58 33.35 -14.23
C ASN A 383 -39.90 34.62 -14.78
N ASP A 384 -39.61 35.60 -13.92
CA ASP A 384 -38.85 36.79 -14.29
C ASP A 384 -37.40 36.44 -14.62
N LEU A 385 -36.75 35.54 -13.87
CA LEU A 385 -35.41 35.04 -14.18
C LEU A 385 -35.41 34.21 -15.47
N GLN A 386 -36.43 33.41 -15.75
CA GLN A 386 -36.55 32.69 -17.03
C GLN A 386 -36.77 33.65 -18.19
N ARG A 387 -37.57 34.71 -18.00
CA ARG A 387 -37.78 35.75 -19.00
C ARG A 387 -36.49 36.54 -19.23
N GLN A 388 -35.78 36.91 -18.18
CA GLN A 388 -34.47 37.57 -18.24
C GLN A 388 -33.43 36.67 -18.89
N ILE A 389 -33.40 35.36 -18.63
CA ILE A 389 -32.49 34.41 -19.28
C ILE A 389 -32.83 34.28 -20.77
N LYS A 390 -34.11 34.36 -21.14
CA LYS A 390 -34.54 34.33 -22.55
C LYS A 390 -34.17 35.63 -23.27
N GLU A 391 -34.42 36.79 -22.66
CA GLU A 391 -33.96 38.08 -23.16
C GLU A 391 -32.44 38.17 -23.22
N LEU A 392 -31.72 37.66 -22.22
CA LEU A 392 -30.26 37.57 -22.21
C LEU A 392 -29.75 36.61 -23.27
N LYS A 393 -30.43 35.49 -23.54
CA LYS A 393 -30.05 34.60 -24.65
C LYS A 393 -30.26 35.26 -26.00
N ASP A 394 -31.35 35.99 -26.18
CA ASP A 394 -31.61 36.73 -27.43
C ASP A 394 -30.67 37.95 -27.58
N GLN A 395 -30.31 38.61 -26.47
CA GLN A 395 -29.28 39.66 -26.44
C GLN A 395 -27.88 39.08 -26.70
N VAL A 396 -27.51 37.95 -26.10
CA VAL A 396 -26.23 37.27 -26.35
C VAL A 396 -26.14 36.80 -27.79
N LYS A 397 -27.24 36.35 -28.39
CA LYS A 397 -27.29 35.99 -29.82
C LYS A 397 -27.12 37.20 -30.74
N ASN A 398 -27.65 38.37 -30.34
CA ASN A 398 -27.46 39.64 -31.04
C ASN A 398 -26.07 40.27 -30.77
N LEU A 399 -25.43 39.96 -29.64
CA LEU A 399 -24.11 40.46 -29.25
C LEU A 399 -22.96 39.59 -29.81
N LEU A 400 -23.19 38.29 -30.04
CA LEU A 400 -22.25 37.39 -30.75
C LEU A 400 -22.07 37.74 -32.24
N GLY A 401 -22.81 38.74 -32.75
CA GLY A 401 -22.64 39.33 -34.09
C GLY A 401 -21.76 40.58 -34.14
N LYS A 402 -21.23 41.10 -33.02
CA LYS A 402 -20.31 42.24 -33.02
C LYS A 402 -19.16 42.03 -32.05
N SER A 403 -17.98 41.99 -32.67
CA SER A 403 -16.65 41.91 -32.08
C SER A 403 -16.37 42.96 -31.00
N ASP A 404 -15.43 42.56 -30.14
CA ASP A 404 -14.39 43.41 -29.55
C ASP A 404 -14.78 44.39 -28.43
N ARG A 405 -14.40 44.04 -27.19
CA ARG A 405 -13.40 44.75 -26.36
C ARG A 405 -13.58 44.49 -24.86
N GLY A 406 -12.46 44.19 -24.20
CA GLY A 406 -11.99 44.97 -23.05
C GLY A 406 -12.52 44.65 -21.64
N PHE A 407 -11.61 44.14 -20.81
CA PHE A 407 -11.57 44.06 -19.34
C PHE A 407 -12.26 45.20 -18.55
N SER A 408 -12.87 44.86 -17.40
CA SER A 408 -12.35 45.16 -16.05
C SER A 408 -13.41 44.86 -14.96
N GLY A 409 -12.99 44.19 -13.90
CA GLY A 409 -13.79 43.94 -12.71
C GLY A 409 -13.28 44.77 -11.54
N GLU A 410 -14.21 45.35 -10.77
CA GLU A 410 -13.94 45.97 -9.49
C GLU A 410 -14.73 45.25 -8.38
N LYS A 411 -14.05 45.01 -7.26
CA LYS A 411 -14.44 44.16 -6.14
C LYS A 411 -15.41 44.88 -5.20
N THR A 412 -16.28 44.14 -4.52
CA THR A 412 -16.62 44.43 -3.11
C THR A 412 -16.99 43.17 -2.33
N SER A 413 -16.72 43.25 -1.02
CA SER A 413 -16.48 42.16 -0.08
C SER A 413 -17.52 42.04 1.04
N ARG A 414 -17.59 40.82 1.65
CA ARG A 414 -17.76 40.44 3.09
C ARG A 414 -19.06 39.66 3.46
N PRO A 415 -19.12 38.92 4.60
CA PRO A 415 -18.05 38.22 5.35
C PRO A 415 -18.37 36.77 5.83
N ALA A 416 -17.25 36.07 6.07
CA ALA A 416 -16.88 34.82 6.77
C ALA A 416 -17.87 33.96 7.63
N LYS A 417 -17.75 32.63 7.40
CA LYS A 417 -17.84 31.55 8.41
C LYS A 417 -16.44 30.94 8.62
N LYS A 418 -16.14 30.43 9.82
CA LYS A 418 -14.82 29.87 10.20
C LYS A 418 -14.36 28.81 9.19
N ALA A 419 -13.29 29.13 8.46
CA ALA A 419 -12.84 28.44 7.26
C ALA A 419 -11.84 27.31 7.59
N VAL A 420 -11.99 26.18 6.90
CA VAL A 420 -10.84 25.35 6.52
C VAL A 420 -9.87 26.28 5.80
N GLN A 421 -8.63 26.44 6.28
CA GLN A 421 -7.64 27.31 5.64
C GLN A 421 -7.40 26.83 4.20
N HIS A 422 -8.07 27.48 3.24
CA HIS A 422 -7.73 27.39 1.83
C HIS A 422 -6.52 28.29 1.63
N TYR A 423 -5.34 27.67 1.50
CA TYR A 423 -4.13 28.37 1.11
C TYR A 423 -4.23 28.78 -0.36
N GLU A 424 -4.05 30.07 -0.66
CA GLU A 424 -3.97 30.55 -2.04
C GLU A 424 -2.64 30.10 -2.65
N ILE A 425 -2.69 29.33 -3.74
CA ILE A 425 -1.50 28.78 -4.42
C ILE A 425 -1.20 29.64 -5.65
N LYS A 426 -0.26 30.57 -5.51
CA LYS A 426 0.30 31.37 -6.61
C LYS A 426 1.60 30.74 -7.07
N ILE A 427 1.61 30.23 -8.30
CA ILE A 427 2.78 29.58 -8.91
C ILE A 427 3.45 30.57 -9.84
N ASP A 428 4.75 30.82 -9.62
CA ASP A 428 5.58 31.66 -10.49
C ASP A 428 6.04 30.87 -11.72
N VAL A 429 5.19 30.84 -12.75
CA VAL A 429 5.42 30.11 -14.01
C VAL A 429 6.67 30.63 -14.74
N ALA A 430 6.97 31.92 -14.65
CA ALA A 430 8.15 32.50 -15.29
C ALA A 430 9.45 31.92 -14.71
N SER A 431 9.52 31.74 -13.39
CA SER A 431 10.68 31.09 -12.76
C SER A 431 10.77 29.60 -13.07
N ILE A 432 9.64 28.90 -13.20
CA ILE A 432 9.64 27.49 -13.65
C ILE A 432 10.27 27.36 -15.03
N TYR A 433 9.91 28.24 -15.96
CA TYR A 433 10.42 28.17 -17.33
C TYR A 433 11.92 28.47 -17.42
N ARG A 434 12.43 29.41 -16.60
CA ARG A 434 13.88 29.67 -16.48
C ARG A 434 14.64 28.46 -15.94
N ILE A 435 14.13 27.83 -14.88
CA ILE A 435 14.75 26.62 -14.32
C ILE A 435 14.74 25.49 -15.35
N LEU A 436 13.60 25.27 -16.03
CA LEU A 436 13.50 24.24 -17.07
C LEU A 436 14.46 24.45 -18.25
N GLY A 437 14.77 25.71 -18.60
CA GLY A 437 15.70 26.03 -19.68
C GLY A 437 17.18 25.73 -19.36
N SER A 438 17.55 25.70 -18.08
CA SER A 438 18.93 25.42 -17.62
C SER A 438 19.07 24.10 -16.86
N ALA A 439 17.97 23.36 -16.66
CA ALA A 439 17.97 22.14 -15.86
C ALA A 439 18.72 21.00 -16.55
N THR A 440 19.59 20.31 -15.79
CA THR A 440 20.34 19.15 -16.28
C THR A 440 20.01 17.90 -15.46
N LYS A 441 20.19 16.72 -16.07
CA LYS A 441 20.02 15.44 -15.38
C LYS A 441 21.09 15.25 -14.28
N ILE A 442 22.27 15.83 -14.48
CA ILE A 442 23.38 15.79 -13.52
C ILE A 442 23.02 16.57 -12.26
N ASP A 443 22.54 17.80 -12.40
CA ASP A 443 22.11 18.63 -11.27
C ASP A 443 20.94 18.01 -10.51
N LYS A 444 19.99 17.40 -11.24
CA LYS A 444 18.86 16.69 -10.63
C LYS A 444 19.32 15.52 -9.76
N ASN A 445 20.24 14.69 -10.27
CA ASN A 445 20.76 13.55 -9.50
C ASN A 445 21.55 14.02 -8.28
N ARG A 446 22.43 15.00 -8.47
CA ARG A 446 23.21 15.59 -7.37
C ARG A 446 22.32 16.13 -6.25
N PHE A 447 21.22 16.82 -6.59
CA PHE A 447 20.29 17.32 -5.58
C PHE A 447 19.49 16.18 -4.92
N SER A 448 19.16 15.12 -5.67
CA SER A 448 18.50 13.93 -5.13
C SER A 448 19.37 13.21 -4.11
N ASP A 449 20.68 13.14 -4.33
CA ASP A 449 21.63 12.47 -3.42
C ASP A 449 21.72 13.22 -2.07
N CYS A 450 21.70 14.55 -2.08
CA CYS A 450 21.77 15.38 -0.88
C CYS A 450 20.41 15.57 -0.14
N MET A 451 19.30 15.11 -0.71
CA MET A 451 17.96 15.37 -0.18
C MET A 451 17.76 14.81 1.24
N ASN A 452 18.28 13.61 1.52
CA ASN A 452 18.16 13.01 2.85
C ASN A 452 18.92 13.80 3.91
N ASP A 453 20.09 14.33 3.55
CA ASP A 453 20.89 15.18 4.43
C ASP A 453 20.17 16.50 4.69
N ILE A 454 19.57 17.12 3.67
CA ILE A 454 18.73 18.33 3.81
C ILE A 454 17.54 18.06 4.73
N LEU A 455 16.83 16.94 4.56
CA LEU A 455 15.71 16.59 5.44
C LEU A 455 16.15 16.27 6.88
N SER A 456 17.40 15.89 7.09
CA SER A 456 17.93 15.60 8.42
C SER A 456 18.15 16.85 9.27
N THR A 457 18.38 18.01 8.65
CA THR A 457 18.65 19.28 9.34
C THR A 457 17.38 20.08 9.69
N LEU A 458 16.23 19.70 9.13
CA LEU A 458 14.95 20.37 9.38
C LEU A 458 14.33 19.95 10.71
N ASN A 459 13.55 20.83 11.32
CA ASN A 459 12.72 20.47 12.46
C ASN A 459 11.66 19.41 12.08
N VAL A 460 11.09 18.74 13.09
CA VAL A 460 10.15 17.63 12.92
C VAL A 460 8.96 17.99 12.04
N SER A 461 8.44 19.22 12.17
CA SER A 461 7.28 19.71 11.41
C SER A 461 7.61 19.96 9.93
N SER A 462 8.69 20.70 9.65
CA SER A 462 9.15 21.00 8.29
C SER A 462 9.60 19.72 7.58
N LYS A 463 10.33 18.83 8.27
CA LYS A 463 10.74 17.51 7.77
C LYS A 463 9.55 16.68 7.31
N ALA A 464 8.46 16.68 8.08
CA ALA A 464 7.24 15.96 7.70
C ALA A 464 6.60 16.53 6.42
N MET A 465 6.66 17.85 6.20
CA MET A 465 6.11 18.48 4.99
C MET A 465 6.91 18.16 3.73
N PHE A 466 8.23 18.03 3.83
CA PHE A 466 9.12 17.76 2.69
C PHE A 466 9.42 16.27 2.43
N LYS A 467 9.05 15.37 3.35
CA LYS A 467 9.33 13.91 3.27
C LYS A 467 8.81 13.22 2.01
N MET A 468 7.78 13.78 1.36
CA MET A 468 7.14 13.20 0.17
C MET A 468 7.15 14.14 -1.04
N CYS A 469 8.11 15.07 -1.10
CA CYS A 469 8.31 15.89 -2.29
C CYS A 469 9.06 15.11 -3.39
N GLU A 470 8.75 15.42 -4.65
CA GLU A 470 9.47 14.88 -5.81
C GLU A 470 10.28 16.00 -6.47
N ILE A 471 11.53 15.72 -6.83
CA ILE A 471 12.37 16.68 -7.55
C ILE A 471 12.04 16.54 -9.04
N GLU A 472 11.42 17.57 -9.61
CA GLU A 472 11.03 17.54 -11.02
C GLU A 472 12.17 17.96 -11.93
N ALA A 473 12.85 19.06 -11.57
CA ALA A 473 14.00 19.59 -12.28
C ALA A 473 14.95 20.33 -11.31
N ALA A 474 16.23 20.35 -11.63
CA ALA A 474 17.24 21.14 -10.94
C ALA A 474 18.28 21.63 -11.96
N GLY A 475 18.80 22.83 -11.74
CA GLY A 475 19.81 23.47 -12.58
C GLY A 475 20.46 24.65 -11.85
N PRO A 476 21.33 25.41 -12.54
CA PRO A 476 22.02 26.55 -11.94
C PRO A 476 21.04 27.65 -11.46
N GLU A 477 19.94 27.86 -12.19
CA GLU A 477 18.92 28.88 -11.90
C GLU A 477 17.93 28.50 -10.78
N GLY A 478 17.91 27.23 -10.33
CA GLY A 478 17.03 26.80 -9.26
C GLY A 478 16.55 25.37 -9.33
N ILE A 479 15.61 25.03 -8.45
CA ILE A 479 15.07 23.69 -8.24
C ILE A 479 13.54 23.73 -8.23
N ILE A 480 12.90 22.74 -8.85
CA ILE A 480 11.45 22.56 -8.85
C ILE A 480 11.09 21.32 -8.02
N LEU A 481 10.27 21.53 -6.99
CA LEU A 481 9.73 20.48 -6.12
C LEU A 481 8.23 20.33 -6.34
N SER A 482 7.78 19.10 -6.59
CA SER A 482 6.36 18.77 -6.70
C SER A 482 5.82 18.03 -5.47
N PHE A 483 4.54 18.22 -5.17
CA PHE A 483 3.86 17.62 -4.01
C PHE A 483 2.55 16.94 -4.42
N ASN A 484 2.32 15.73 -3.94
CA ASN A 484 1.08 14.98 -4.17
C ASN A 484 -0.12 15.60 -3.42
N ASN A 485 0.12 16.27 -2.29
CA ASN A 485 -0.92 16.90 -1.48
C ASN A 485 -0.94 18.42 -1.70
N GLU A 486 -2.00 18.93 -2.34
CA GLU A 486 -2.17 20.36 -2.66
C GLU A 486 -2.25 21.23 -1.39
N PHE A 487 -2.78 20.70 -0.27
CA PHE A 487 -2.81 21.41 1.00
C PHE A 487 -1.42 21.60 1.61
N ILE A 488 -0.57 20.58 1.58
CA ILE A 488 0.82 20.67 2.07
C ILE A 488 1.61 21.66 1.21
N CYS A 489 1.46 21.58 -0.11
CA CYS A 489 2.09 22.53 -1.03
C CYS A 489 1.63 23.97 -0.75
N GLY A 490 0.33 24.19 -0.58
CA GLY A 490 -0.23 25.50 -0.27
C GLY A 490 0.26 26.04 1.07
N ARG A 491 0.42 25.17 2.08
CA ARG A 491 0.99 25.55 3.37
C ARG A 491 2.44 25.99 3.25
N ILE A 492 3.30 25.22 2.56
CA ILE A 492 4.71 25.59 2.32
C ILE A 492 4.81 26.94 1.56
N ILE A 493 3.98 27.13 0.52
CA ILE A 493 3.97 28.37 -0.27
C ILE A 493 3.54 29.60 0.56
N ASN A 494 2.77 29.41 1.63
CA ASN A 494 2.28 30.52 2.47
C ASN A 494 3.05 30.67 3.79
N GLU A 495 3.86 29.68 4.19
CA GLU A 495 4.61 29.69 5.45
C GLU A 495 6.10 30.02 5.20
N GLU A 496 6.44 31.31 5.27
CA GLU A 496 7.79 31.84 4.96
C GLU A 496 8.89 31.15 5.78
N ARG A 497 8.66 30.94 7.08
CA ARG A 497 9.61 30.24 7.97
C ARG A 497 9.99 28.84 7.48
N VAL A 498 9.02 28.09 6.93
CA VAL A 498 9.24 26.73 6.44
C VAL A 498 10.09 26.75 5.16
N ARG A 499 9.87 27.75 4.29
CA ARG A 499 10.68 27.94 3.08
C ARG A 499 12.11 28.36 3.44
N ASP A 500 12.26 29.35 4.31
CA ASP A 500 13.58 29.84 4.73
C ASP A 500 14.41 28.72 5.37
N GLU A 501 13.80 27.89 6.21
CA GLU A 501 14.48 26.76 6.85
C GLU A 501 14.97 25.73 5.81
N PHE A 502 14.13 25.44 4.82
CA PHE A 502 14.47 24.53 3.74
C PHE A 502 15.55 25.10 2.82
N GLU A 503 15.39 26.34 2.36
CA GLU A 503 16.33 27.04 1.48
C GLU A 503 17.70 27.25 2.14
N ASN A 504 17.74 27.55 3.44
CA ASN A 504 18.98 27.63 4.21
C ASN A 504 19.67 26.26 4.33
N SER A 505 18.90 25.19 4.53
CA SER A 505 19.44 23.82 4.60
C SER A 505 20.01 23.40 3.24
N VAL A 506 19.31 23.73 2.15
CA VAL A 506 19.80 23.55 0.78
C VAL A 506 21.09 24.32 0.55
N GLY A 507 21.15 25.61 0.91
CA GLY A 507 22.37 26.41 0.74
C GLY A 507 23.59 25.84 1.48
N ARG A 508 23.39 25.31 2.69
CA ARG A 508 24.47 24.72 3.51
C ARG A 508 25.02 23.40 2.95
N ILE A 509 24.15 22.53 2.47
CA ILE A 509 24.51 21.15 2.07
C ILE A 509 24.82 21.08 0.58
N TYR A 510 24.05 21.80 -0.25
CA TYR A 510 24.22 21.85 -1.69
C TYR A 510 25.32 22.83 -2.14
N GLY A 511 25.69 23.77 -1.27
CA GLY A 511 26.84 24.67 -1.45
C GLY A 511 26.52 26.01 -2.15
N ASP A 512 25.29 26.18 -2.65
CA ASP A 512 24.82 27.39 -3.35
C ASP A 512 23.41 27.79 -2.88
N ALA A 513 23.14 29.09 -2.80
CA ALA A 513 21.78 29.60 -2.65
C ALA A 513 21.03 29.40 -3.98
N LYS A 514 20.14 28.40 -4.02
CA LYS A 514 19.28 28.12 -5.19
C LYS A 514 17.87 28.62 -4.95
N LYS A 515 17.24 29.19 -5.97
CA LYS A 515 15.82 29.51 -5.93
C LYS A 515 15.01 28.21 -5.97
N ILE A 516 14.05 28.06 -5.06
CA ILE A 516 13.21 26.86 -4.97
C ILE A 516 11.77 27.21 -5.35
N VAL A 517 11.19 26.44 -6.26
CA VAL A 517 9.81 26.59 -6.69
C VAL A 517 9.00 25.36 -6.28
N TYR A 518 7.90 25.60 -5.58
CA TYR A 518 7.01 24.56 -5.04
C TYR A 518 5.74 24.48 -5.89
N VAL A 519 5.36 23.29 -6.35
CA VAL A 519 4.23 23.09 -7.28
C VAL A 519 3.38 21.87 -6.90
N PRO A 520 2.04 21.96 -6.91
CA PRO A 520 1.19 20.78 -6.81
C PRO A 520 1.33 19.85 -8.03
N LYS A 521 1.41 18.53 -7.84
CA LYS A 521 1.66 17.57 -8.93
C LYS A 521 0.57 17.58 -10.01
N ASN A 522 -0.68 17.82 -9.64
CA ASN A 522 -1.80 18.00 -10.58
C ASN A 522 -1.63 19.22 -11.50
N ARG A 523 -0.94 20.28 -11.06
CA ARG A 523 -0.67 21.48 -11.86
C ARG A 523 0.64 21.37 -12.64
N TRP A 524 1.62 20.63 -12.12
CA TRP A 524 2.91 20.41 -12.76
C TRP A 524 2.79 19.83 -14.17
N LEU A 525 1.96 18.80 -14.35
CA LEU A 525 1.77 18.13 -15.65
C LEU A 525 1.33 19.12 -16.75
N ASN A 526 0.38 20.00 -16.43
CA ASN A 526 -0.12 21.01 -17.36
C ASN A 526 0.95 22.07 -17.68
N ILE A 527 1.68 22.54 -16.66
CA ILE A 527 2.76 23.53 -16.83
C ILE A 527 3.89 22.99 -17.72
N ARG A 528 4.28 21.73 -17.49
CA ARG A 528 5.31 21.06 -18.29
C ARG A 528 4.88 20.83 -19.73
N GLN A 529 3.64 20.41 -19.96
CA GLN A 529 3.10 20.23 -21.32
C GLN A 529 3.06 21.56 -22.09
N GLU A 530 2.64 22.64 -21.43
CA GLU A 530 2.59 23.97 -22.03
C GLU A 530 4.00 24.50 -22.35
N TYR A 531 4.99 24.27 -21.49
CA TYR A 531 6.40 24.58 -21.75
C TYR A 531 6.93 23.86 -23.00
N ILE A 532 6.71 22.54 -23.10
CA ILE A 532 7.16 21.74 -24.27
C ILE A 532 6.50 22.25 -25.56
N LYS A 533 5.23 22.63 -25.49
CA LYS A 533 4.49 23.18 -26.63
C LYS A 533 5.06 24.54 -27.07
N GLN A 534 5.38 25.42 -26.13
CA GLN A 534 5.95 26.75 -26.40
C GLN A 534 7.41 26.70 -26.88
N MET A 535 8.17 25.72 -26.40
CA MET A 535 9.53 25.45 -26.89
C MET A 535 9.51 24.99 -28.36
N ARG A 536 8.55 24.13 -28.73
CA ARG A 536 8.35 23.67 -30.12
C ARG A 536 7.83 24.77 -31.05
N SER A 537 7.11 25.76 -30.54
CA SER A 537 6.58 26.89 -31.31
C SER A 537 7.47 28.14 -31.32
N GLY A 538 8.64 28.09 -30.68
CA GLY A 538 9.61 29.20 -30.65
C GLY A 538 9.14 30.47 -29.93
N THR A 539 8.17 30.36 -29.02
CA THR A 539 7.43 31.51 -28.45
C THR A 539 7.70 31.72 -26.95
N ILE A 540 8.91 31.39 -26.47
CA ILE A 540 9.29 31.61 -25.08
C ILE A 540 9.47 33.14 -24.84
N PRO A 541 8.95 33.71 -23.75
CA PRO A 541 9.15 35.14 -23.43
C PRO A 541 10.65 35.50 -23.36
N LYS A 542 11.03 36.58 -24.05
CA LYS A 542 12.44 37.05 -24.20
C LYS A 542 13.14 37.40 -22.87
N ASP A 543 12.42 37.56 -21.76
CA ASP A 543 13.02 37.79 -20.43
C ASP A 543 13.49 36.49 -19.73
N ALA A 544 13.33 35.33 -20.38
CA ALA A 544 13.83 34.03 -19.94
C ALA A 544 14.89 33.44 -20.89
N ALA A 545 15.43 34.25 -21.80
CA ALA A 545 16.34 33.84 -22.85
C ALA A 545 17.69 34.57 -22.75
N GLU A 546 18.47 34.26 -21.72
CA GLU A 546 19.92 34.11 -21.91
C GLU A 546 20.19 32.61 -21.93
N ILE A 547 20.07 32.06 -23.12
CA ILE A 547 20.48 30.70 -23.45
C ILE A 547 21.99 30.79 -23.68
N PRO A 548 22.87 30.08 -22.96
CA PRO A 548 24.14 29.68 -23.53
C PRO A 548 23.80 28.64 -24.61
N SER A 549 23.69 29.09 -25.85
CA SER A 549 23.88 28.20 -26.99
C SER A 549 25.35 27.75 -27.00
N ASP A 550 25.57 26.50 -27.38
CA ASP A 550 26.85 25.76 -27.46
C ASP A 550 27.38 25.18 -26.16
N GLN A 551 26.95 23.94 -25.86
CA GLN A 551 27.82 22.90 -25.26
C GLN A 551 27.51 21.47 -25.75
N THR A 552 26.42 21.23 -26.48
CA THR A 552 26.11 19.88 -27.02
C THR A 552 26.68 19.60 -28.40
N LYS A 553 27.06 20.62 -29.19
CA LYS A 553 27.70 20.40 -30.51
C LYS A 553 29.22 20.23 -30.41
N GLU A 554 29.88 21.01 -29.56
CA GLU A 554 31.34 20.91 -29.37
C GLU A 554 31.75 19.52 -28.85
N HIS A 555 30.91 18.88 -28.03
CA HIS A 555 31.25 17.58 -27.43
C HIS A 555 31.09 16.38 -28.37
N GLU A 556 30.23 16.46 -29.40
CA GLU A 556 30.11 15.44 -30.45
C GLU A 556 31.21 15.60 -31.50
N ASP A 557 31.52 16.84 -31.89
CA ASP A 557 32.62 17.14 -32.82
C ASP A 557 33.98 16.79 -32.21
N ASP A 558 34.20 16.98 -30.90
CA ASP A 558 35.43 16.57 -30.20
C ASP A 558 35.61 15.04 -30.18
N ILE A 559 34.54 14.27 -29.93
CA ILE A 559 34.64 12.80 -29.88
C ILE A 559 34.91 12.22 -31.28
N VAL A 560 34.31 12.83 -32.31
CA VAL A 560 34.55 12.43 -33.70
C VAL A 560 35.98 12.79 -34.13
N GLN A 561 36.48 13.99 -33.80
CA GLN A 561 37.86 14.37 -34.08
C GLN A 561 38.88 13.52 -33.32
N GLU A 562 38.63 13.21 -32.05
CA GLU A 562 39.52 12.36 -31.25
C GLU A 562 39.53 10.91 -31.78
N ALA A 563 38.39 10.41 -32.26
CA ALA A 563 38.32 9.12 -32.95
C ALA A 563 39.08 9.15 -34.29
N GLU A 564 38.93 10.21 -35.08
CA GLU A 564 39.65 10.42 -36.36
C GLU A 564 41.17 10.48 -36.17
N ASP A 565 41.65 11.12 -35.10
CA ASP A 565 43.08 11.22 -34.78
C ASP A 565 43.68 9.89 -34.32
N ILE A 566 42.90 9.04 -33.63
CA ILE A 566 43.37 7.75 -33.11
C ILE A 566 43.32 6.64 -34.18
N PHE A 567 42.24 6.60 -34.97
CA PHE A 567 41.97 5.49 -35.88
C PHE A 567 42.16 5.83 -37.36
N GLY A 568 42.30 7.12 -37.70
CA GLY A 568 42.41 7.61 -39.08
C GLY A 568 41.05 7.70 -39.77
N LYS A 569 40.84 8.76 -40.56
CA LYS A 569 39.55 9.07 -41.19
C LYS A 569 38.99 7.96 -42.10
N ASP A 570 39.86 7.12 -42.65
CA ASP A 570 39.48 6.08 -43.61
C ASP A 570 38.88 4.81 -42.96
N LEU A 571 38.93 4.70 -41.63
CA LEU A 571 38.52 3.50 -40.86
C LEU A 571 37.30 3.74 -39.96
N ILE A 572 36.67 4.92 -40.03
CA ILE A 572 35.56 5.32 -39.15
C ILE A 572 34.27 5.49 -39.95
N GLU A 573 33.21 4.80 -39.53
CA GLU A 573 31.86 4.96 -40.08
C GLU A 573 30.96 5.56 -39.01
N ILE A 574 30.54 6.81 -39.20
CA ILE A 574 29.66 7.54 -38.27
C ILE A 574 28.20 7.26 -38.68
N LYS A 575 27.39 6.75 -37.75
CA LYS A 575 25.94 6.58 -37.94
C LYS A 575 25.20 7.50 -37.00
N GLU A 576 24.41 8.39 -37.56
CA GLU A 576 23.46 9.23 -36.83
C GLU A 576 22.18 8.42 -36.59
N ASP A 577 21.78 8.24 -35.31
CA ASP A 577 20.51 7.59 -34.92
C ASP A 577 19.35 8.61 -34.82
#